data_AF-A0A543CV81-F1
#
_entry.id   AF-A0A543CV81-F1
#
_cell.length_a   1.000
_cell.length_b   1.000
_cell.length_c   1.000
_cell.angle_alpha   90.00
_cell.angle_beta   90.00
_cell.angle_gamma   90.00
#
_symmetry.space_group_name_H-M   'P 1'
#
loop_
_entity.id
_entity.type
_entity.pdbx_description
1 polymer ?
#
loop_
_entity_poly.entity_id
_entity_poly.type
_entity_poly.pdbx_seq_one_letter_code
_entity_poly.pdbx_strand_id
1 'polypeptide(L)'
;MNAAQRLIRLYPGPFRERWGPAMEIEVQSTGWRSWPDLAVGIAGMWLHPVIWPADSTAQRQRRAAVMAVTVAAACWYLAHVAMEMDTPLSGRVARAWPMTACTGLMFLGFLLVLPRPRLTLDAASTVLRGAARRFATPVILGAAVVACVRTGTYTVAPALLRPVLLGCWWTALALGAFHGCRIVASLGAGVAVAPRPARLRLGMWTLALAGTAAGSMLLSVSVTGGHLDLWSAAPGIGLLVLPSAFAGTLRDLRRVVAEPAGL
;
A
#
# COMPACT_ATOMS: atom_id res chain seq x y z
N MET A 1 4.32 -28.89 12.30
CA MET A 1 4.29 -27.90 11.20
C MET A 1 5.72 -27.47 10.92
N ASN A 2 6.28 -27.88 9.78
CA ASN A 2 7.69 -27.63 9.43
C ASN A 2 7.89 -26.15 8.97
N ALA A 3 9.11 -25.60 9.10
CA ALA A 3 9.45 -24.25 8.63
C ALA A 3 9.16 -24.05 7.13
N ALA A 4 9.36 -25.09 6.32
CA ALA A 4 8.96 -25.12 4.91
C ALA A 4 7.46 -24.85 4.68
N GLN A 5 6.59 -25.49 5.46
CA GLN A 5 5.14 -25.25 5.40
C GLN A 5 4.78 -23.82 5.81
N ARG A 6 5.52 -23.22 6.76
CA ARG A 6 5.34 -21.83 7.15
C ARG A 6 5.71 -20.87 6.03
N LEU A 7 6.82 -21.13 5.32
CA LEU A 7 7.24 -20.33 4.17
C LEU A 7 6.23 -20.43 3.01
N ILE A 8 5.76 -21.64 2.68
CA ILE A 8 4.77 -21.83 1.62
C ILE A 8 3.45 -21.11 1.94
N ARG A 9 3.07 -21.01 3.23
CA ARG A 9 1.89 -20.24 3.65
C ARG A 9 2.00 -18.73 3.40
N LEU A 10 3.21 -18.21 3.19
CA LEU A 10 3.43 -16.81 2.83
C LEU A 10 3.18 -16.54 1.34
N TYR A 11 3.07 -17.56 0.49
CA TYR A 11 2.64 -17.34 -0.89
C TYR A 11 1.21 -16.82 -0.95
N PRO A 12 0.88 -16.01 -1.97
CA PRO A 12 -0.49 -15.61 -2.24
C PRO A 12 -1.44 -16.81 -2.34
N GLY A 13 -2.64 -16.68 -1.77
CA GLY A 13 -3.63 -17.77 -1.70
C GLY A 13 -3.85 -18.52 -3.03
N PRO A 14 -4.13 -17.82 -4.15
CA PRO A 14 -4.33 -18.48 -5.45
C PRO A 14 -3.11 -19.28 -5.94
N PHE A 15 -1.90 -18.83 -5.61
CA PHE A 15 -0.67 -19.52 -5.96
C PHE A 15 -0.50 -20.78 -5.11
N ARG A 16 -0.72 -20.65 -3.81
CA ARG A 16 -0.65 -21.75 -2.85
C ARG A 16 -1.69 -22.84 -3.14
N GLU A 17 -2.91 -22.47 -3.52
CA GLU A 17 -3.96 -23.43 -3.87
C GLU A 17 -3.61 -24.25 -5.11
N ARG A 18 -2.98 -23.62 -6.12
CA ARG A 18 -2.67 -24.28 -7.38
C ARG A 18 -1.36 -25.06 -7.36
N TRP A 19 -0.34 -24.53 -6.69
CA TRP A 19 1.03 -25.06 -6.77
C TRP A 19 1.64 -25.43 -5.40
N GLY A 20 0.97 -25.09 -4.29
CA GLY A 20 1.46 -25.36 -2.94
C GLY A 20 1.83 -26.82 -2.67
N PRO A 21 0.99 -27.82 -3.07
CA PRO A 21 1.32 -29.22 -2.86
C PRO A 21 2.60 -29.67 -3.59
N ALA A 22 2.81 -29.21 -4.83
CA ALA A 22 4.01 -29.53 -5.60
C ALA A 22 5.26 -28.87 -5.00
N MET A 23 5.15 -27.60 -4.58
CA MET A 23 6.23 -26.90 -3.90
C MET A 23 6.61 -27.56 -2.57
N GLU A 24 5.64 -28.09 -1.82
CA GLU A 24 5.94 -28.76 -0.55
C GLU A 24 6.83 -29.99 -0.76
N ILE A 25 6.58 -30.76 -1.83
CA ILE A 25 7.39 -31.93 -2.20
C ILE A 25 8.81 -31.49 -2.58
N GLU A 26 8.95 -30.44 -3.39
CA GLU A 26 10.25 -29.91 -3.84
C GLU A 26 11.08 -29.31 -2.69
N VAL A 27 10.44 -28.62 -1.76
CA VAL A 27 11.12 -28.04 -0.60
C VAL A 27 11.51 -29.13 0.41
N GLN A 28 10.71 -30.18 0.54
CA GLN A 28 11.06 -31.34 1.36
C GLN A 28 12.26 -32.12 0.78
N SER A 29 12.38 -32.22 -0.54
CA SER A 29 13.52 -32.91 -1.18
C SER A 29 14.81 -32.08 -1.18
N THR A 30 14.71 -30.75 -1.28
CA THR A 30 15.88 -29.84 -1.35
C THR A 30 16.36 -29.37 0.03
N GLY A 31 15.49 -29.44 1.04
CA GLY A 31 15.81 -29.07 2.42
C GLY A 31 15.99 -27.57 2.63
N TRP A 32 16.77 -27.18 3.65
CA TRP A 32 16.93 -25.78 4.07
C TRP A 32 17.65 -24.89 3.05
N ARG A 33 18.40 -25.48 2.11
CA ARG A 33 19.19 -24.74 1.11
C ARG A 33 18.32 -23.95 0.14
N SER A 34 17.06 -24.35 -0.09
CA SER A 34 16.13 -23.62 -0.96
C SER A 34 15.39 -22.48 -0.26
N TRP A 35 15.57 -22.27 1.06
CA TRP A 35 14.83 -21.24 1.79
C TRP A 35 15.07 -19.80 1.32
N PRO A 36 16.31 -19.38 0.98
CA PRO A 36 16.54 -18.06 0.42
C PRO A 36 15.80 -17.87 -0.92
N ASP A 37 15.88 -18.86 -1.81
CA ASP A 37 15.20 -18.82 -3.11
C ASP A 37 13.67 -18.80 -2.95
N LEU A 38 13.12 -19.54 -1.99
CA LEU A 38 11.71 -19.45 -1.62
C LEU A 38 11.34 -18.05 -1.11
N ALA A 39 12.15 -17.43 -0.26
CA ALA A 39 11.89 -16.10 0.26
C ALA A 39 11.89 -15.05 -0.87
N VAL A 40 12.86 -15.14 -1.80
CA VAL A 40 12.91 -14.31 -3.01
C VAL A 40 11.70 -14.57 -3.90
N GLY A 41 11.31 -15.83 -4.08
CA GLY A 41 10.12 -16.22 -4.84
C GLY A 41 8.81 -15.70 -4.24
N ILE A 42 8.66 -15.76 -2.92
CA ILE A 42 7.52 -15.20 -2.19
C ILE A 42 7.45 -13.68 -2.43
N ALA A 43 8.56 -12.97 -2.20
CA ALA A 43 8.62 -11.53 -2.39
C ALA A 43 8.30 -11.15 -3.85
N GLY A 44 8.90 -11.86 -4.82
CA GLY A 44 8.62 -11.68 -6.24
C GLY A 44 7.14 -11.87 -6.57
N MET A 45 6.51 -12.94 -6.07
CA MET A 45 5.08 -13.16 -6.31
C MET A 45 4.23 -12.03 -5.72
N TRP A 46 4.54 -11.52 -4.53
CA TRP A 46 3.81 -10.37 -3.97
C TRP A 46 3.97 -9.07 -4.76
N LEU A 47 5.10 -8.87 -5.43
CA LEU A 47 5.37 -7.73 -6.31
C LEU A 47 4.71 -7.85 -7.69
N HIS A 48 4.32 -9.07 -8.08
CA HIS A 48 3.73 -9.37 -9.39
C HIS A 48 2.31 -9.97 -9.22
N PRO A 49 1.33 -9.22 -8.73
CA PRO A 49 -0.03 -9.72 -8.47
C PRO A 49 -0.81 -10.09 -9.75
N VAL A 50 -0.35 -9.62 -10.91
CA VAL A 50 -0.97 -9.84 -12.22
C VAL A 50 -0.75 -11.26 -12.73
N ILE A 51 0.39 -11.89 -12.39
CA ILE A 51 0.74 -13.24 -12.87
C ILE A 51 0.07 -14.36 -12.07
N TRP A 52 -0.48 -14.06 -10.89
CA TRP A 52 -1.18 -15.04 -10.06
C TRP A 52 -2.31 -15.74 -10.82
N PRO A 53 -2.61 -17.02 -10.52
CA PRO A 53 -3.70 -17.76 -11.15
C PRO A 53 -5.01 -16.98 -11.09
N ALA A 54 -5.63 -16.76 -12.24
CA ALA A 54 -6.86 -15.97 -12.36
C ALA A 54 -7.72 -16.53 -13.47
N ASP A 55 -9.03 -16.52 -13.25
CA ASP A 55 -10.04 -17.04 -14.16
C ASP A 55 -10.43 -16.01 -15.23
N SER A 56 -10.02 -14.75 -15.06
CA SER A 56 -10.30 -13.68 -16.02
C SER A 56 -9.28 -12.54 -16.00
N THR A 57 -9.21 -11.80 -17.10
CA THR A 57 -8.42 -10.56 -17.22
C THR A 57 -8.87 -9.48 -16.23
N ALA A 58 -10.18 -9.37 -15.98
CA ALA A 58 -10.75 -8.44 -15.02
C ALA A 58 -10.27 -8.73 -13.58
N GLN A 59 -10.11 -9.99 -13.21
CA GLN A 59 -9.59 -10.39 -11.90
C GLN A 59 -8.11 -9.96 -11.75
N ARG A 60 -7.29 -10.16 -12.79
CA ARG A 60 -5.89 -9.69 -12.81
C ARG A 60 -5.79 -8.17 -12.68
N GLN A 61 -6.63 -7.42 -13.39
CA GLN A 61 -6.70 -5.96 -13.29
C GLN A 61 -7.11 -5.48 -11.89
N ARG A 62 -8.04 -6.16 -11.22
CA ARG A 62 -8.40 -5.86 -9.82
C ARG A 62 -7.23 -6.08 -8.86
N ARG A 63 -6.49 -7.18 -9.00
CA ARG A 63 -5.32 -7.45 -8.15
C ARG A 63 -4.23 -6.38 -8.32
N ALA A 64 -3.98 -5.97 -9.56
CA ALA A 64 -3.08 -4.86 -9.87
C ALA A 64 -3.57 -3.53 -9.26
N ALA A 65 -4.88 -3.28 -9.28
CA ALA A 65 -5.47 -2.11 -8.65
C ALA A 65 -5.32 -2.11 -7.12
N VAL A 66 -5.52 -3.26 -6.48
CA VAL A 66 -5.33 -3.44 -5.02
C VAL A 66 -3.88 -3.18 -4.62
N MET A 67 -2.92 -3.75 -5.35
CA MET A 67 -1.50 -3.48 -5.12
C MET A 67 -1.20 -1.99 -5.25
N ALA A 68 -1.72 -1.34 -6.28
CA ALA A 68 -1.47 0.08 -6.49
C ALA A 68 -2.12 0.99 -5.44
N VAL A 69 -3.33 0.64 -4.98
CA VAL A 69 -3.96 1.29 -3.81
C VAL A 69 -3.11 1.09 -2.55
N THR A 70 -2.55 -0.10 -2.36
CA THR A 70 -1.69 -0.41 -1.19
C THR A 70 -0.40 0.39 -1.22
N VAL A 71 0.28 0.44 -2.37
CA VAL A 71 1.50 1.23 -2.56
C VAL A 71 1.19 2.73 -2.40
N ALA A 72 0.10 3.23 -2.97
CA ALA A 72 -0.30 4.63 -2.81
C ALA A 72 -0.57 4.99 -1.35
N ALA A 73 -1.27 4.13 -0.60
CA ALA A 73 -1.54 4.34 0.81
C ALA A 73 -0.25 4.32 1.65
N ALA A 74 0.69 3.41 1.34
CA ALA A 74 1.99 3.36 1.98
C ALA A 74 2.83 4.61 1.68
N CYS A 75 2.87 5.07 0.42
CA CYS A 75 3.54 6.31 0.05
C CYS A 75 2.93 7.52 0.76
N TRP A 76 1.59 7.63 0.78
CA TRP A 76 0.90 8.69 1.49
C TRP A 76 1.25 8.70 2.97
N TYR A 77 1.22 7.53 3.61
CA TYR A 77 1.56 7.37 5.03
C TYR A 77 3.00 7.79 5.32
N LEU A 78 3.98 7.30 4.55
CA LEU A 78 5.39 7.65 4.72
C LEU A 78 5.65 9.14 4.51
N ALA A 79 5.02 9.75 3.50
CA ALA A 79 5.14 11.18 3.24
C ALA A 79 4.60 12.02 4.42
N HIS A 80 3.45 11.62 4.99
CA HIS A 80 2.87 12.33 6.13
C HIS A 80 3.68 12.13 7.41
N VAL A 81 4.18 10.92 7.66
CA VAL A 81 5.09 10.66 8.79
C VAL A 81 6.33 11.55 8.67
N ALA A 82 6.93 11.64 7.47
CA ALA A 82 8.11 12.47 7.25
C ALA A 82 7.86 13.97 7.47
N MET A 83 6.68 14.47 7.10
CA MET A 83 6.31 15.89 7.27
C MET A 83 6.09 16.30 8.74
N GLU A 84 5.67 15.35 9.58
CA GLU A 84 5.32 15.56 10.99
C GLU A 84 6.44 15.20 11.97
N MET A 85 7.56 14.64 11.47
CA MET A 85 8.74 14.47 12.29
C MET A 85 9.32 15.85 12.60
N ASP A 86 9.50 16.19 13.89
CA ASP A 86 10.11 17.42 14.43
C ASP A 86 11.59 17.54 14.01
N THR A 87 11.81 17.62 12.70
CA THR A 87 13.09 17.74 12.02
C THR A 87 13.11 19.09 11.31
N PRO A 88 14.29 19.65 10.99
CA PRO A 88 14.38 20.87 10.19
C PRO A 88 13.70 20.77 8.80
N LEU A 89 13.29 19.56 8.36
CA LEU A 89 12.47 19.32 7.18
C LEU A 89 11.01 19.78 7.31
N SER A 90 10.38 19.63 8.48
CA SER A 90 8.94 19.92 8.66
C SER A 90 8.63 21.40 8.40
N GLY A 91 9.56 22.30 8.74
CA GLY A 91 9.41 23.73 8.51
C GLY A 91 9.51 24.17 7.04
N ARG A 92 10.42 23.60 6.25
CA ARG A 92 10.73 24.05 4.87
C ARG A 92 9.95 23.32 3.79
N VAL A 93 9.67 22.03 4.00
CA VAL A 93 9.13 21.14 2.95
C VAL A 93 7.63 20.93 3.11
N ALA A 94 7.14 20.83 4.35
CA ALA A 94 5.73 20.50 4.59
C ALA A 94 4.75 21.59 4.10
N ARG A 95 5.20 22.85 4.00
CA ARG A 95 4.42 23.99 3.49
C ARG A 95 4.77 24.38 2.04
N ALA A 96 5.67 23.66 1.39
CA ALA A 96 6.09 23.99 0.04
C ALA A 96 5.03 23.53 -0.98
N TRP A 97 4.69 24.40 -1.94
CA TRP A 97 3.77 24.08 -3.03
C TRP A 97 4.06 22.75 -3.77
N PRO A 98 5.33 22.30 -3.94
CA PRO A 98 5.61 21.06 -4.65
C PRO A 98 5.11 19.81 -3.91
N MET A 99 5.10 19.79 -2.58
CA MET A 99 4.57 18.65 -1.80
C MET A 99 3.05 18.58 -1.89
N THR A 100 2.37 19.72 -1.91
CA THR A 100 0.93 19.80 -2.19
C THR A 100 0.61 19.27 -3.59
N ALA A 101 1.42 19.63 -4.59
CA ALA A 101 1.29 19.13 -5.95
C ALA A 101 1.51 17.61 -6.03
N CYS A 102 2.53 17.07 -5.35
CA CYS A 102 2.77 15.63 -5.25
C CYS A 102 1.59 14.90 -4.59
N THR A 103 1.02 15.47 -3.53
CA THR A 103 -0.17 14.94 -2.86
C THR A 103 -1.39 14.92 -3.78
N GLY A 104 -1.61 16.01 -4.54
CA GLY A 104 -2.66 16.08 -5.54
C GLY A 104 -2.49 15.05 -6.65
N LEU A 105 -1.27 14.86 -7.16
CA LEU A 105 -0.95 13.83 -8.15
C LEU A 105 -1.16 12.42 -7.60
N MET A 106 -0.78 12.18 -6.35
CA MET A 106 -0.99 10.89 -5.68
C MET A 106 -2.49 10.61 -5.51
N PHE A 107 -3.29 11.60 -5.14
CA PHE A 107 -4.74 11.48 -5.06
C PHE A 107 -5.37 11.21 -6.43
N LEU A 108 -4.95 11.93 -7.47
CA LEU A 108 -5.39 11.70 -8.84
C LEU A 108 -5.06 10.27 -9.29
N GLY A 109 -3.83 9.80 -9.06
CA GLY A 109 -3.42 8.43 -9.37
C GLY A 109 -4.23 7.39 -8.61
N PHE A 110 -4.47 7.61 -7.31
CA PHE A 110 -5.32 6.76 -6.49
C PHE A 110 -6.74 6.67 -7.07
N LEU A 111 -7.37 7.79 -7.42
CA LEU A 111 -8.69 7.82 -8.03
C LEU A 111 -8.73 7.12 -9.39
N LEU A 112 -7.65 7.20 -10.18
CA LEU A 112 -7.55 6.51 -11.45
C LEU A 112 -7.49 4.99 -11.27
N VAL A 113 -6.76 4.50 -10.26
CA VAL A 113 -6.61 3.07 -10.02
C VAL A 113 -7.83 2.46 -9.30
N LEU A 114 -8.57 3.24 -8.51
CA LEU A 114 -9.67 2.73 -7.70
C LEU A 114 -10.75 2.03 -8.55
N PRO A 115 -11.13 0.78 -8.20
CA PRO A 115 -12.27 0.11 -8.81
C PRO A 115 -13.53 0.96 -8.65
N ARG A 116 -14.34 1.07 -9.69
CA ARG A 116 -15.59 1.84 -9.59
C ARG A 116 -16.65 0.97 -8.92
N PRO A 117 -17.31 1.45 -7.84
CA PRO A 117 -18.44 0.74 -7.28
C PRO A 117 -19.55 0.66 -8.34
N ARG A 118 -20.26 -0.47 -8.37
CA ARG A 118 -21.55 -0.51 -9.08
C ARG A 118 -22.52 0.35 -8.28
N LEU A 119 -23.24 1.25 -8.96
CA LEU A 119 -24.21 2.14 -8.34
C LEU A 119 -25.53 1.41 -8.02
N THR A 120 -25.45 0.24 -7.38
CA THR A 120 -26.62 -0.48 -6.88
C THR A 120 -26.70 -0.32 -5.37
N LEU A 121 -27.92 -0.13 -4.84
CA LEU A 121 -28.15 0.12 -3.41
C LEU A 121 -27.64 -1.02 -2.54
N ASP A 122 -27.78 -2.27 -2.99
CA ASP A 122 -27.32 -3.46 -2.26
C ASP A 122 -25.80 -3.56 -2.19
N ALA A 123 -25.10 -3.22 -3.30
CA ALA A 123 -23.64 -3.17 -3.32
C ALA A 123 -23.14 -2.03 -2.43
N ALA A 124 -23.76 -0.85 -2.51
CA ALA A 124 -23.43 0.29 -1.68
C ALA A 124 -23.62 -0.01 -0.19
N SER A 125 -24.76 -0.59 0.21
CA SER A 125 -25.05 -0.91 1.61
C SER A 125 -24.11 -1.98 2.18
N THR A 126 -23.76 -3.00 1.39
CA THR A 126 -22.81 -4.04 1.78
C THR A 126 -21.43 -3.46 2.01
N VAL A 127 -20.95 -2.60 1.10
CA VAL A 127 -19.67 -1.92 1.22
C VAL A 127 -19.66 -0.97 2.41
N LEU A 128 -20.69 -0.16 2.58
CA LEU A 128 -20.79 0.80 3.68
C LEU A 128 -20.84 0.10 5.05
N ARG A 129 -21.61 -0.97 5.19
CA ARG A 129 -21.68 -1.74 6.45
C ARG A 129 -20.33 -2.40 6.77
N GLY A 130 -19.67 -2.97 5.76
CA GLY A 130 -18.33 -3.53 5.90
C GLY A 130 -17.29 -2.47 6.26
N ALA A 131 -17.38 -1.30 5.64
CA ALA A 131 -16.53 -0.15 5.90
C ALA A 131 -16.74 0.36 7.33
N ALA A 132 -17.98 0.60 7.75
CA ALA A 132 -18.31 1.07 9.09
C ALA A 132 -17.71 0.17 10.18
N ARG A 133 -17.85 -1.16 10.03
CA ARG A 133 -17.28 -2.12 10.99
C ARG A 133 -15.76 -2.10 11.03
N ARG A 134 -15.10 -1.98 9.88
CA ARG A 134 -13.63 -2.00 9.78
C ARG A 134 -13.00 -0.67 10.20
N PHE A 135 -13.69 0.45 9.98
CA PHE A 135 -13.22 1.78 10.35
C PHE A 135 -13.61 2.19 11.77
N ALA A 136 -14.48 1.46 12.46
CA ALA A 136 -14.85 1.77 13.84
C ALA A 136 -13.62 1.91 14.76
N THR A 137 -12.72 0.92 14.76
CA THR A 137 -11.50 0.94 15.59
C THR A 137 -10.59 2.14 15.28
N PRO A 138 -10.13 2.39 14.04
CA PRO A 138 -9.28 3.55 13.77
C PRO A 138 -9.99 4.89 13.99
N VAL A 139 -11.30 4.98 13.73
CA VAL A 139 -12.08 6.21 13.98
C VAL A 139 -12.18 6.50 15.47
N ILE A 140 -12.50 5.49 16.29
CA ILE A 140 -12.57 5.65 17.75
C ILE A 140 -11.20 6.05 18.31
N LEU A 141 -10.13 5.38 17.87
CA LEU A 141 -8.76 5.68 18.31
C LEU A 141 -8.35 7.11 17.93
N GLY A 142 -8.59 7.52 16.68
CA GLY A 142 -8.30 8.87 16.21
C GLY A 142 -9.16 9.94 16.92
N ALA A 143 -10.45 9.67 17.11
CA ALA A 143 -11.36 10.57 17.82
C ALA A 143 -10.96 10.74 19.29
N ALA A 144 -10.49 9.67 19.95
CA ALA A 144 -9.96 9.74 21.31
C ALA A 144 -8.71 10.63 21.39
N VAL A 145 -7.78 10.50 20.44
CA VAL A 145 -6.60 11.38 20.37
C VAL A 145 -7.02 12.84 20.19
N VAL A 146 -7.92 13.13 19.25
CA VAL A 146 -8.42 14.49 19.01
C VAL A 146 -9.13 15.04 20.25
N ALA A 147 -9.95 14.24 20.91
CA ALA A 147 -10.63 14.62 22.15
C ALA A 147 -9.62 14.99 23.24
N CYS A 148 -8.63 14.13 23.52
CA CYS A 148 -7.59 14.38 24.52
C CYS A 148 -6.78 15.65 24.25
N VAL A 149 -6.49 15.95 22.98
CA VAL A 149 -5.81 17.19 22.58
C VAL A 149 -6.72 18.39 22.81
N ARG A 150 -8.00 18.29 22.42
CA ARG A 150 -8.95 19.42 22.49
C ARG A 150 -9.38 19.75 23.93
N THR A 151 -9.46 18.75 24.81
CA THR A 151 -9.80 18.94 26.24
C THR A 151 -8.61 19.40 27.08
N GLY A 152 -7.42 19.53 26.49
CA GLY A 152 -6.22 19.92 27.22
C GLY A 152 -5.70 18.85 28.18
N THR A 153 -6.21 17.61 28.14
CA THR A 153 -5.78 16.54 29.05
C THR A 153 -4.28 16.23 28.92
N TYR A 154 -3.70 16.51 27.76
CA TYR A 154 -2.26 16.36 27.51
C TYR A 154 -1.37 17.39 28.25
N THR A 155 -1.93 18.51 28.75
CA THR A 155 -1.17 19.54 29.47
C THR A 155 -0.73 19.10 30.87
N VAL A 156 -1.37 18.07 31.42
CA VAL A 156 -1.08 17.52 32.75
C VAL A 156 0.24 16.74 32.78
N ALA A 157 0.59 16.03 31.70
CA ALA A 157 1.83 15.25 31.59
C ALA A 157 2.35 15.18 30.14
N PRO A 158 2.78 16.31 29.55
CA PRO A 158 3.06 16.43 28.11
C PRO A 158 4.21 15.54 27.62
N ALA A 159 5.22 15.28 28.45
CA ALA A 159 6.38 14.46 28.07
C ALA A 159 6.03 12.98 27.81
N LEU A 160 5.04 12.43 28.54
CA LEU A 160 4.60 11.04 28.38
C LEU A 160 3.41 10.92 27.43
N LEU A 161 2.46 11.86 27.50
CA LEU A 161 1.24 11.81 26.69
C LEU A 161 1.50 12.12 25.21
N ARG A 162 2.44 13.02 24.88
CA ARG A 162 2.74 13.37 23.48
C ARG A 162 3.17 12.17 22.62
N PRO A 163 4.18 11.36 22.99
CA PRO A 163 4.57 10.22 22.17
C PRO A 163 3.47 9.16 22.09
N VAL A 164 2.69 8.96 23.18
CA VAL A 164 1.56 8.02 23.18
C VAL A 164 0.46 8.48 22.23
N LEU A 165 0.05 9.75 22.28
CA LEU A 165 -0.97 10.30 21.41
C LEU A 165 -0.54 10.28 19.93
N LEU A 166 0.73 10.59 19.63
CA LEU A 166 1.30 10.46 18.29
C LEU A 166 1.31 9.00 17.83
N GLY A 167 1.74 8.07 18.69
CA GLY A 167 1.71 6.64 18.42
C GLY A 167 0.30 6.15 18.11
N CYS A 168 -0.69 6.53 18.93
CA CYS A 168 -2.11 6.21 18.70
C CYS A 168 -2.64 6.81 17.40
N TRP A 169 -2.29 8.07 17.10
CA TRP A 169 -2.68 8.74 15.85
C TRP A 169 -2.15 8.02 14.62
N TRP A 170 -0.85 7.76 14.57
CA TRP A 170 -0.23 7.06 13.45
C TRP A 170 -0.70 5.61 13.32
N THR A 171 -0.98 4.94 14.44
CA THR A 171 -1.60 3.62 14.45
C THR A 171 -3.01 3.67 13.88
N ALA A 172 -3.83 4.66 14.25
CA ALA A 172 -5.16 4.86 13.71
C ALA A 172 -5.13 5.07 12.18
N LEU A 173 -4.20 5.90 11.69
CA LEU A 173 -4.02 6.12 10.25
C LEU A 173 -3.53 4.87 9.53
N ALA A 174 -2.57 4.14 10.09
CA ALA A 174 -2.07 2.89 9.51
C ALA A 174 -3.18 1.82 9.43
N LEU A 175 -3.97 1.67 10.50
CA LEU A 175 -5.14 0.79 10.51
C LEU A 175 -6.18 1.23 9.49
N GLY A 176 -6.45 2.53 9.37
CA GLY A 176 -7.34 3.09 8.36
C GLY A 176 -6.89 2.76 6.94
N ALA A 177 -5.62 3.00 6.62
CA ALA A 177 -5.03 2.65 5.33
C ALA A 177 -5.12 1.14 5.05
N PHE A 178 -4.76 0.31 6.02
CA PHE A 178 -4.84 -1.15 5.92
C PHE A 178 -6.27 -1.63 5.68
N HIS A 179 -7.24 -1.14 6.45
CA HIS A 179 -8.65 -1.48 6.29
C HIS A 179 -9.22 -0.99 4.97
N GLY A 180 -8.82 0.20 4.50
CA GLY A 180 -9.14 0.71 3.18
C GLY A 180 -8.66 -0.23 2.06
N CYS A 181 -7.40 -0.63 2.11
CA CYS A 181 -6.83 -1.61 1.17
C CYS A 181 -7.58 -2.94 1.21
N ARG A 182 -7.92 -3.44 2.41
CA ARG A 182 -8.72 -4.67 2.59
C ARG A 182 -10.12 -4.56 2.03
N ILE A 183 -10.78 -3.41 2.15
CA ILE A 183 -12.10 -3.17 1.56
C ILE A 183 -11.99 -3.30 0.05
N VAL A 184 -11.05 -2.57 -0.57
CA VAL A 184 -10.80 -2.64 -2.02
C VAL A 184 -10.47 -4.06 -2.47
N ALA A 185 -9.63 -4.78 -1.72
CA ALA A 185 -9.27 -6.17 -2.00
C ALA A 185 -10.46 -7.14 -1.90
N SER A 186 -11.42 -6.87 -1.02
CA SER A 186 -12.62 -7.68 -0.84
C SER A 186 -13.75 -7.36 -1.83
N LEU A 187 -13.58 -6.36 -2.70
CA LEU A 187 -14.61 -6.02 -3.70
C LEU A 187 -14.70 -7.12 -4.76
N GLY A 188 -15.76 -7.93 -4.67
CA GLY A 188 -16.08 -8.98 -5.63
C GLY A 188 -16.64 -8.43 -6.95
N ALA A 189 -16.80 -9.32 -7.93
CA ALA A 189 -17.28 -8.96 -9.26
C ALA A 189 -18.70 -8.40 -9.28
N GLY A 190 -19.54 -8.79 -8.32
CA GLY A 190 -20.89 -8.27 -8.15
C GLY A 190 -20.95 -6.84 -7.59
N VAL A 191 -19.85 -6.32 -7.01
CA VAL A 191 -19.85 -5.05 -6.25
C VAL A 191 -19.04 -3.97 -6.95
N ALA A 192 -17.96 -4.32 -7.65
CA ALA A 192 -17.09 -3.34 -8.32
C ALA A 192 -16.71 -3.73 -9.74
N VAL A 193 -16.61 -2.74 -10.61
CA VAL A 193 -16.11 -2.88 -11.98
C VAL A 193 -14.59 -2.71 -11.98
N ALA A 194 -13.89 -3.67 -12.61
CA ALA A 194 -12.44 -3.59 -12.76
C ALA A 194 -12.04 -2.33 -13.53
N PRO A 195 -10.93 -1.65 -13.17
CA PRO A 195 -10.48 -0.49 -13.90
C PRO A 195 -10.01 -0.89 -15.30
N ARG A 196 -10.35 -0.07 -16.31
CA ARG A 196 -9.87 -0.25 -17.68
C ARG A 196 -8.33 -0.24 -17.70
N PRO A 197 -7.67 -1.06 -18.54
CA PRO A 197 -6.21 -1.21 -18.53
C PRO A 197 -5.48 0.12 -18.78
N ALA A 198 -5.99 0.97 -19.67
CA ALA A 198 -5.42 2.30 -19.92
C ALA A 198 -5.49 3.22 -18.69
N ARG A 199 -6.65 3.25 -18.01
CA ARG A 199 -6.87 4.05 -16.79
C ARG A 199 -5.98 3.54 -15.65
N LEU A 200 -5.87 2.22 -15.50
CA LEU A 200 -4.99 1.58 -14.51
C LEU A 200 -3.52 1.93 -14.76
N ARG A 201 -3.06 1.83 -16.00
CA ARG A 201 -1.70 2.22 -16.40
C ARG A 201 -1.41 3.68 -16.12
N LEU A 202 -2.32 4.58 -16.51
CA LEU A 202 -2.17 6.01 -16.26
C LEU A 202 -2.08 6.28 -14.75
N GLY A 203 -2.99 5.67 -13.97
CA GLY A 203 -2.98 5.80 -12.51
C GLY A 203 -1.72 5.29 -11.84
N MET A 204 -1.15 4.16 -12.30
CA MET A 204 0.13 3.67 -11.79
C MET A 204 1.30 4.58 -12.16
N TRP A 205 1.33 5.13 -13.37
CA TRP A 205 2.35 6.10 -13.76
C TRP A 205 2.27 7.39 -12.94
N THR A 206 1.07 7.92 -12.72
CA THR A 206 0.90 9.13 -11.90
C THR A 206 1.27 8.88 -10.45
N LEU A 207 0.92 7.73 -9.88
CA LEU A 207 1.37 7.31 -8.54
C LEU A 207 2.89 7.16 -8.46
N ALA A 208 3.51 6.57 -9.49
CA ALA A 208 4.95 6.39 -9.51
C ALA A 208 5.68 7.74 -9.57
N LEU A 209 5.21 8.65 -10.43
CA LEU A 209 5.74 10.00 -10.54
C LEU A 209 5.57 10.78 -9.24
N ALA A 210 4.39 10.71 -8.62
CA ALA A 210 4.11 11.40 -7.36
C ALA A 210 5.01 10.89 -6.21
N GLY A 211 5.13 9.56 -6.08
CA GLY A 211 5.97 8.95 -5.05
C GLY A 211 7.44 9.25 -5.24
N THR A 212 7.95 9.11 -6.47
CA THR A 212 9.36 9.39 -6.77
C THR A 212 9.71 10.88 -6.62
N ALA A 213 8.83 11.79 -7.04
CA ALA A 213 9.01 13.23 -6.84
C ALA A 213 9.00 13.61 -5.36
N ALA A 214 8.06 13.09 -4.57
CA ALA A 214 8.03 13.33 -3.12
C ALA A 214 9.29 12.74 -2.43
N GLY A 215 9.68 11.52 -2.80
CA GLY A 215 10.87 10.87 -2.27
C GLY A 215 12.17 11.61 -2.59
N SER A 216 12.32 12.11 -3.83
CA SER A 216 13.50 12.89 -4.22
C SER A 216 13.57 14.24 -3.49
N MET A 217 12.44 14.91 -3.27
CA MET A 217 12.38 16.13 -2.47
C MET A 217 12.80 15.89 -1.02
N LEU A 218 12.24 14.86 -0.37
CA LEU A 218 12.61 14.50 1.00
C LEU A 218 14.09 14.12 1.12
N LEU A 219 14.60 13.31 0.19
CA LEU A 219 15.99 12.88 0.20
C LEU A 219 16.95 14.06 -0.04
N SER A 220 16.62 14.97 -0.96
CA SER A 220 17.44 16.16 -1.24
C SER A 220 17.59 17.01 0.01
N VAL A 221 16.49 17.24 0.73
CA VAL A 221 16.50 18.07 1.94
C VAL A 221 17.26 17.38 3.08
N SER A 222 17.17 16.05 3.17
CA SER A 222 17.91 15.23 4.16
C SER A 222 19.44 15.35 4.04
N VAL A 223 19.95 15.84 2.90
CA VAL A 223 21.39 15.99 2.61
C VAL A 223 21.87 17.46 2.72
N THR A 224 20.95 18.44 2.68
CA THR A 224 21.30 19.88 2.59
C THR A 224 21.96 20.52 3.83
N GLY A 225 22.27 19.75 4.88
CA GLY A 225 22.86 20.24 6.14
C GLY A 225 24.30 19.84 6.43
N GLY A 226 25.03 19.23 5.47
CA GLY A 226 26.38 18.71 5.70
C GLY A 226 26.43 17.39 6.51
N HIS A 227 25.28 16.94 7.01
CA HIS A 227 25.09 15.65 7.68
C HIS A 227 23.86 14.96 7.10
N LEU A 228 23.94 13.64 6.92
CA LEU A 228 22.82 12.82 6.47
C LEU A 228 21.95 12.47 7.68
N ASP A 229 20.75 13.03 7.74
CA ASP A 229 19.77 12.65 8.74
C ASP A 229 19.06 11.35 8.31
N LEU A 230 19.43 10.24 8.95
CA LEU A 230 18.94 8.91 8.59
C LEU A 230 17.42 8.79 8.79
N TRP A 231 16.86 9.51 9.76
CA TRP A 231 15.44 9.46 10.10
C TRP A 231 14.56 10.10 9.01
N SER A 232 15.08 11.10 8.30
CA SER A 232 14.41 11.73 7.16
C SER A 232 14.77 11.11 5.82
N ALA A 233 15.97 10.54 5.69
CA ALA A 233 16.37 9.78 4.52
C ALA A 233 15.54 8.49 4.35
N ALA A 234 15.22 7.79 5.45
CA ALA A 234 14.46 6.54 5.42
C ALA A 234 13.10 6.64 4.69
N PRO A 235 12.19 7.58 5.02
CA PRO A 235 10.94 7.72 4.28
C PRO A 235 11.16 8.20 2.83
N GLY A 236 12.18 9.03 2.57
CA GLY A 236 12.55 9.42 1.21
C GLY A 236 12.97 8.23 0.34
N ILE A 237 13.80 7.34 0.86
CA ILE A 237 14.20 6.08 0.22
C ILE A 237 12.97 5.18 0.02
N GLY A 238 12.12 5.03 1.05
CA GLY A 238 10.88 4.26 0.95
C GLY A 238 9.98 4.74 -0.20
N LEU A 239 9.83 6.05 -0.35
CA LEU A 239 9.06 6.68 -1.44
C LEU A 239 9.69 6.52 -2.82
N LEU A 240 11.01 6.30 -2.91
CA LEU A 240 11.69 5.97 -4.17
C LEU A 240 11.56 4.49 -4.52
N VAL A 241 11.65 3.61 -3.52
CA VAL A 241 11.63 2.15 -3.71
C VAL A 241 10.21 1.63 -3.95
N LEU A 242 9.21 2.07 -3.19
CA LEU A 242 7.84 1.56 -3.30
C LEU A 242 7.23 1.69 -4.71
N PRO A 243 7.39 2.82 -5.43
CA PRO A 243 6.98 2.94 -6.83
C PRO A 243 7.61 1.93 -7.79
N SER A 244 8.77 1.36 -7.49
CA SER A 244 9.40 0.36 -8.38
C SER A 244 8.52 -0.89 -8.58
N ALA A 245 7.65 -1.21 -7.62
CA ALA A 245 6.66 -2.29 -7.74
C ALA A 245 5.68 -2.06 -8.91
N PHE A 246 5.44 -0.80 -9.29
CA PHE A 246 4.63 -0.47 -10.47
C PHE A 246 5.30 -0.90 -11.76
N ALA A 247 6.63 -0.83 -11.87
CA ALA A 247 7.34 -1.16 -13.11
C ALA A 247 7.13 -2.63 -13.49
N GLY A 248 7.26 -3.54 -12.51
CA GLY A 248 6.97 -4.97 -12.69
C GLY A 248 5.52 -5.22 -13.12
N THR A 249 4.59 -4.65 -12.36
CA THR A 249 3.14 -4.80 -12.63
C THR A 249 2.73 -4.22 -13.99
N LEU A 250 3.28 -3.06 -14.39
CA LEU A 250 3.03 -2.43 -15.68
C LEU A 250 3.59 -3.27 -16.84
N ARG A 251 4.75 -3.90 -16.64
CA ARG A 251 5.35 -4.82 -17.62
C ARG A 251 4.47 -6.04 -17.82
N ASP A 252 3.97 -6.63 -16.72
CA ASP A 252 3.10 -7.80 -16.77
C ASP A 252 1.73 -7.48 -17.39
N LEU A 253 1.15 -6.32 -17.07
CA LEU A 253 -0.09 -5.87 -17.70
C LEU A 253 0.04 -5.72 -19.21
N ARG A 254 1.21 -5.28 -19.72
CA ARG A 254 1.46 -5.22 -21.17
C ARG A 254 1.51 -6.61 -21.78
N ARG A 255 2.18 -7.57 -21.13
CA ARG A 255 2.29 -8.96 -21.61
C ARG A 255 0.93 -9.65 -21.68
N VAL A 256 0.15 -9.57 -20.60
CA VAL A 256 -1.17 -10.23 -20.49
C VAL A 256 -2.21 -9.63 -21.45
N VAL A 257 -2.06 -8.36 -21.86
CA VAL A 257 -2.94 -7.74 -22.87
C VAL A 257 -2.47 -8.06 -24.30
N ALA A 258 -1.18 -8.30 -24.51
CA ALA A 258 -0.60 -8.59 -25.83
C ALA A 258 -0.77 -10.06 -26.25
N GLU A 259 -0.94 -10.98 -25.30
CA GLU A 259 -1.38 -12.34 -25.58
C GLU A 259 -2.93 -12.35 -25.65
N PRO A 260 -3.55 -12.26 -26.84
CA PRO A 260 -4.94 -12.69 -26.94
C PRO A 260 -4.97 -14.13 -26.45
N ALA A 261 -5.95 -14.45 -25.60
CA ALA A 261 -6.19 -15.82 -25.18
C ALA A 261 -6.18 -16.73 -26.42
N GLY A 262 -5.08 -17.44 -26.61
CA GLY A 262 -5.01 -18.53 -27.57
C GLY A 262 -5.97 -19.58 -27.04
N LEU A 263 -7.06 -19.75 -27.79
CA LEU A 263 -7.95 -20.90 -27.90
C LEU A 263 -7.83 -21.97 -26.80
#